data_AF-A0A2E4EW61-F1
#
_entry.id   AF-A0A2E4EW61-F1
#
_cell.length_a   1.000
_cell.length_b   1.000
_cell.length_c   1.000
_cell.angle_alpha   90.00
_cell.angle_beta   90.00
_cell.angle_gamma   90.00
#
_symmetry.space_group_name_H-M   'P 1'
#
loop_
_entity.id
_entity.type
_entity.pdbx_description
1 polymer ?
#
loop_
_entity_poly.entity_id
_entity_poly.type
_entity_poly.pdbx_seq_one_letter_code
_entity_poly.pdbx_strand_id
1 'polypeptide(L)'
;MRDLSGKELVELVDRAEVIMEARVSEETFDKTELMGASFIKAEFRGCVFREVDFREANFVDSSFSRCEFIRCNLINSKAMNSKLFDCVLEAPALSNIQWLDTTVNRCTIEAVEGQLLQLMNCDLSETTLDRWKVIRVNVIGTKLTNGKMMNSDLEQTAFVDCETKGLRISKTMLDTVMFTKANFDGHDWRGVDLRNVQFYEGSLLGSDFSGVGITGAGFNNCKMTGSIFLRAKGGYQRFFDCDLTDTTFEEAELNQSQFTECVLRASRFRGASMQKSMVMKCDAEKMDFSGVQFQLSQIEDCRLEDASMSNIGCAFAKFENNSENDDTDWSGTLRALARPADDQRNKAKGLEA
;
A
#
# COMPACT_ATOMS: atom_id res chain seq x y z
N MET A 1 -31.79 -27.50 7.18
CA MET A 1 -31.85 -26.24 7.92
C MET A 1 -33.19 -26.07 8.60
N ARG A 2 -33.18 -25.57 9.84
CA ARG A 2 -34.36 -25.22 10.65
C ARG A 2 -34.64 -23.73 10.49
N ASP A 3 -35.83 -23.37 10.03
CA ASP A 3 -36.25 -21.96 10.03
C ASP A 3 -36.53 -21.51 11.47
N LEU A 4 -36.00 -20.35 11.85
CA LEU A 4 -36.14 -19.73 13.17
C LEU A 4 -36.64 -18.29 13.01
N SER A 5 -37.60 -17.91 13.84
CA SER A 5 -37.89 -16.49 14.10
C SER A 5 -36.73 -15.85 14.88
N GLY A 6 -36.66 -14.52 14.86
CA GLY A 6 -35.66 -13.77 15.62
C GLY A 6 -35.72 -14.08 17.13
N LYS A 7 -36.93 -14.24 17.68
CA LYS A 7 -37.13 -14.59 19.09
C LYS A 7 -36.60 -15.97 19.44
N GLU A 8 -36.88 -16.98 18.61
CA GLU A 8 -36.39 -18.35 18.85
C GLU A 8 -34.86 -18.42 18.80
N LEU A 9 -34.23 -17.63 17.92
CA LEU A 9 -32.78 -17.52 17.85
C LEU A 9 -32.19 -17.00 19.17
N VAL A 10 -32.75 -15.92 19.70
CA VAL A 10 -32.30 -15.30 20.97
C VAL A 10 -32.46 -16.29 22.12
N GLU A 11 -33.59 -16.97 22.21
CA GLU A 11 -33.82 -17.97 23.26
C GLU A 11 -32.81 -19.14 23.21
N LEU A 12 -32.30 -19.51 22.03
CA LEU A 12 -31.23 -20.51 21.91
C LEU A 12 -29.89 -19.96 22.42
N VAL A 13 -29.57 -18.71 22.08
CA VAL A 13 -28.34 -18.04 22.54
C VAL A 13 -28.34 -17.85 24.05
N ASP A 14 -29.48 -17.45 24.64
CA ASP A 14 -29.61 -17.28 26.10
C ASP A 14 -29.38 -18.60 26.87
N ARG A 15 -29.66 -19.73 26.23
CA ARG A 15 -29.39 -21.07 26.77
C ARG A 15 -27.98 -21.58 26.46
N ALA A 16 -27.13 -20.73 25.88
CA ALA A 16 -25.78 -21.04 25.41
C ALA A 16 -25.74 -22.23 24.43
N GLU A 17 -26.80 -22.41 23.64
CA GLU A 17 -26.86 -23.46 22.62
C GLU A 17 -26.08 -23.05 21.36
N VAL A 18 -25.48 -24.04 20.70
CA VAL A 18 -24.88 -23.83 19.37
C VAL A 18 -26.00 -23.78 18.33
N ILE A 19 -26.03 -22.70 17.55
CA ILE A 19 -27.02 -22.48 16.48
C ILE A 19 -26.52 -23.18 15.23
N MET A 20 -26.93 -24.44 15.06
CA MET A 20 -26.54 -25.27 13.93
C MET A 20 -27.62 -25.33 12.85
N GLU A 21 -27.21 -25.11 11.60
CA GLU A 21 -28.07 -25.26 10.41
C GLU A 21 -29.41 -24.51 10.56
N ALA A 22 -29.37 -23.30 11.12
CA ALA A 22 -30.55 -22.47 11.25
C ALA A 22 -30.70 -21.53 10.05
N ARG A 23 -31.93 -21.19 9.69
CA ARG A 23 -32.23 -20.12 8.75
C ARG A 23 -33.09 -19.06 9.42
N VAL A 24 -32.67 -17.80 9.29
CA VAL A 24 -33.41 -16.63 9.74
C VAL A 24 -33.58 -15.70 8.54
N SER A 25 -34.79 -15.21 8.30
CA SER A 25 -35.06 -14.40 7.11
C SER A 25 -35.95 -13.21 7.43
N GLU A 26 -35.57 -12.04 6.91
CA GLU A 26 -36.34 -10.78 7.00
C GLU A 26 -36.64 -10.33 8.44
N GLU A 27 -35.78 -10.72 9.39
CA GLU A 27 -35.91 -10.37 10.81
C GLU A 27 -35.13 -9.09 11.14
N THR A 28 -35.66 -8.32 12.08
CA THR A 28 -34.95 -7.16 12.65
C THR A 28 -34.59 -7.43 14.10
N PHE A 29 -33.30 -7.33 14.40
CA PHE A 29 -32.74 -7.38 15.74
C PHE A 29 -32.31 -5.98 16.16
N ASP A 30 -32.85 -5.47 17.26
CA ASP A 30 -32.51 -4.14 17.79
C ASP A 30 -31.99 -4.30 19.21
N LYS A 31 -30.75 -3.83 19.45
CA LYS A 31 -30.06 -3.88 20.76
C LYS A 31 -30.08 -5.26 21.41
N THR A 32 -30.04 -6.28 20.58
CA THR A 32 -30.07 -7.68 21.01
C THR A 32 -28.67 -8.11 21.45
N GLU A 33 -28.58 -8.92 22.49
CA GLU A 33 -27.32 -9.50 22.95
C GLU A 33 -27.13 -10.88 22.33
N LEU A 34 -26.13 -11.01 21.46
CA LEU A 34 -25.71 -12.27 20.83
C LEU A 34 -24.22 -12.55 21.10
N MET A 35 -23.73 -12.05 22.24
CA MET A 35 -22.35 -12.19 22.68
C MET A 35 -22.00 -13.67 22.89
N GLY A 36 -20.84 -14.09 22.37
CA GLY A 36 -20.35 -15.46 22.48
C GLY A 36 -21.15 -16.49 21.69
N ALA A 37 -22.19 -16.08 20.95
CA ALA A 37 -23.03 -16.98 20.19
C ALA A 37 -22.21 -17.75 19.13
N SER A 38 -22.51 -19.04 18.98
CA SER A 38 -21.84 -19.92 18.02
C SER A 38 -22.81 -20.31 16.91
N PHE A 39 -22.58 -19.78 15.72
CA PHE A 39 -23.36 -20.05 14.52
C PHE A 39 -22.57 -20.99 13.61
N ILE A 40 -23.11 -22.18 13.36
CA ILE A 40 -22.50 -23.17 12.48
C ILE A 40 -23.48 -23.48 11.34
N LYS A 41 -23.07 -23.18 10.11
CA LYS A 41 -23.93 -23.33 8.92
C LYS A 41 -25.26 -22.59 9.05
N ALA A 42 -25.26 -21.45 9.74
CA ALA A 42 -26.44 -20.61 9.85
C ALA A 42 -26.60 -19.74 8.59
N GLU A 43 -27.83 -19.51 8.15
CA GLU A 43 -28.18 -18.64 7.04
C GLU A 43 -29.04 -17.47 7.53
N PHE A 44 -28.57 -16.26 7.25
CA PHE A 44 -29.31 -15.02 7.48
C PHE A 44 -29.57 -14.35 6.13
N ARG A 45 -30.82 -13.99 5.87
CA ARG A 45 -31.23 -13.37 4.60
C ARG A 45 -32.13 -12.18 4.84
N GLY A 46 -31.77 -11.01 4.31
CA GLY A 46 -32.61 -9.81 4.48
C GLY A 46 -32.73 -9.34 5.92
N CYS A 47 -31.88 -9.84 6.83
CA CYS A 47 -31.96 -9.49 8.24
C CYS A 47 -31.30 -8.14 8.51
N VAL A 48 -31.85 -7.39 9.45
CA VAL A 48 -31.29 -6.13 9.90
C VAL A 48 -30.88 -6.24 11.36
N PHE A 49 -29.61 -6.00 11.65
CA PHE A 49 -29.04 -5.98 12.99
C PHE A 49 -28.70 -4.53 13.34
N ARG A 50 -29.40 -3.95 14.32
CA ARG A 50 -29.16 -2.58 14.81
C ARG A 50 -28.64 -2.63 16.22
N GLU A 51 -27.45 -2.07 16.45
CA GLU A 51 -26.83 -1.99 17.78
C GLU A 51 -26.75 -3.36 18.49
N VAL A 52 -26.67 -4.44 17.71
CA VAL A 52 -26.59 -5.82 18.23
C VAL A 52 -25.18 -6.10 18.71
N ASP A 53 -25.06 -6.76 19.85
CA ASP A 53 -23.80 -7.18 20.42
C ASP A 53 -23.43 -8.58 19.96
N PHE A 54 -22.43 -8.69 19.08
CA PHE A 54 -21.82 -9.92 18.59
C PHE A 54 -20.40 -10.11 19.14
N ARG A 55 -20.06 -9.50 20.29
CA ARG A 55 -18.73 -9.71 20.88
C ARG A 55 -18.45 -11.20 21.05
N GLU A 56 -17.25 -11.63 20.67
CA GLU A 56 -16.82 -13.04 20.80
C GLU A 56 -17.69 -14.06 20.04
N ALA A 57 -18.62 -13.61 19.20
CA ALA A 57 -19.44 -14.50 18.39
C ALA A 57 -18.59 -15.23 17.34
N ASN A 58 -18.95 -16.47 17.06
CA ASN A 58 -18.28 -17.31 16.09
C ASN A 58 -19.23 -17.66 14.95
N PHE A 59 -18.79 -17.39 13.73
CA PHE A 59 -19.50 -17.74 12.49
C PHE A 59 -18.66 -18.76 11.72
N VAL A 60 -19.13 -20.00 11.67
CA VAL A 60 -18.45 -21.10 10.95
C VAL A 60 -19.38 -21.59 9.85
N ASP A 61 -18.88 -21.65 8.61
CA ASP A 61 -19.64 -22.07 7.43
C ASP A 61 -20.99 -21.34 7.26
N SER A 62 -21.11 -20.14 7.83
CA SER A 62 -22.38 -19.40 7.91
C SER A 62 -22.49 -18.36 6.81
N SER A 63 -23.70 -17.97 6.43
CA SER A 63 -23.92 -17.01 5.36
C SER A 63 -24.89 -15.89 5.74
N PHE A 64 -24.58 -14.70 5.25
CA PHE A 64 -25.38 -13.50 5.34
C PHE A 64 -25.58 -12.98 3.91
N SER A 65 -26.83 -12.83 3.51
CA SER A 65 -27.18 -12.34 2.18
C SER A 65 -28.16 -11.18 2.27
N ARG A 66 -27.78 -10.03 1.71
CA ARG A 66 -28.59 -8.81 1.78
C ARG A 66 -28.95 -8.41 3.21
N CYS A 67 -28.01 -8.59 4.13
CA CYS A 67 -28.18 -8.20 5.53
C CYS A 67 -27.56 -6.84 5.81
N GLU A 68 -28.07 -6.16 6.81
CA GLU A 68 -27.56 -4.88 7.29
C GLU A 68 -27.07 -5.02 8.74
N PHE A 69 -25.86 -4.56 9.02
CA PHE A 69 -25.30 -4.46 10.37
C PHE A 69 -25.04 -2.99 10.66
N ILE A 70 -25.87 -2.39 11.50
CA ILE A 70 -25.83 -0.96 11.78
C ILE A 70 -25.39 -0.78 13.23
N ARG A 71 -24.20 -0.21 13.42
CA ARG A 71 -23.61 0.06 14.75
C ARG A 71 -23.50 -1.20 15.63
N CYS A 72 -23.31 -2.36 15.01
CA CYS A 72 -23.12 -3.63 15.71
C CYS A 72 -21.73 -3.72 16.35
N ASN A 73 -21.65 -4.41 17.48
CA ASN A 73 -20.39 -4.68 18.14
C ASN A 73 -19.86 -6.06 17.76
N LEU A 74 -18.75 -6.13 17.03
CA LEU A 74 -18.16 -7.37 16.52
C LEU A 74 -16.77 -7.61 17.11
N ILE A 75 -16.42 -6.95 18.22
CA ILE A 75 -15.11 -7.08 18.86
C ILE A 75 -14.85 -8.54 19.26
N ASN A 76 -13.64 -9.04 19.03
CA ASN A 76 -13.24 -10.43 19.29
C ASN A 76 -14.03 -11.50 18.50
N SER A 77 -14.88 -11.12 17.55
CA SER A 77 -15.65 -12.09 16.76
C SER A 77 -14.78 -12.80 15.72
N LYS A 78 -15.21 -13.99 15.32
CA LYS A 78 -14.52 -14.82 14.33
C LYS A 78 -15.47 -15.24 13.21
N ALA A 79 -14.96 -15.21 11.99
CA ALA A 79 -15.61 -15.80 10.82
C ALA A 79 -14.65 -16.78 10.16
N MET A 80 -15.12 -18.01 9.92
CA MET A 80 -14.36 -19.04 9.21
C MET A 80 -15.24 -19.66 8.14
N ASN A 81 -14.73 -19.78 6.92
CA ASN A 81 -15.46 -20.35 5.76
C ASN A 81 -16.84 -19.72 5.55
N SER A 82 -17.02 -18.48 5.99
CA SER A 82 -18.33 -17.83 6.02
C SER A 82 -18.48 -16.86 4.85
N LYS A 83 -19.71 -16.40 4.62
CA LYS A 83 -20.05 -15.58 3.45
C LYS A 83 -20.89 -14.38 3.84
N LEU A 84 -20.48 -13.21 3.42
CA LEU A 84 -21.26 -11.99 3.40
C LEU A 84 -21.39 -11.56 1.94
N PHE A 85 -22.62 -11.36 1.50
CA PHE A 85 -22.92 -11.10 0.11
C PHE A 85 -24.02 -10.07 -0.04
N ASP A 86 -23.75 -9.03 -0.83
CA ASP A 86 -24.64 -7.86 -0.98
C ASP A 86 -25.05 -7.27 0.38
N CYS A 87 -24.17 -7.32 1.40
CA CYS A 87 -24.44 -6.82 2.74
C CYS A 87 -23.93 -5.39 2.95
N VAL A 88 -24.51 -4.69 3.93
CA VAL A 88 -24.05 -3.38 4.40
C VAL A 88 -23.66 -3.49 5.86
N LEU A 89 -22.45 -3.03 6.19
CA LEU A 89 -21.97 -2.90 7.56
C LEU A 89 -21.66 -1.42 7.79
N GLU A 90 -22.55 -0.72 8.50
CA GLU A 90 -22.43 0.70 8.82
C GLU A 90 -21.94 0.86 10.26
N ALA A 91 -20.79 1.51 10.41
CA ALA A 91 -20.14 1.77 11.69
C ALA A 91 -20.03 0.53 12.62
N PRO A 92 -19.59 -0.65 12.13
CA PRO A 92 -19.37 -1.79 12.99
C PRO A 92 -18.15 -1.54 13.89
N ALA A 93 -18.23 -1.91 15.16
CA ALA A 93 -17.06 -1.96 16.03
C ALA A 93 -16.26 -3.23 15.71
N LEU A 94 -15.20 -3.09 14.93
CA LEU A 94 -14.30 -4.18 14.56
C LEU A 94 -12.98 -4.01 15.30
N SER A 95 -12.72 -4.83 16.30
CA SER A 95 -11.39 -4.91 16.91
C SER A 95 -11.07 -6.33 17.30
N ASN A 96 -9.82 -6.74 17.07
CA ASN A 96 -9.34 -8.09 17.35
C ASN A 96 -10.21 -9.17 16.69
N ILE A 97 -10.67 -8.93 15.46
CA ILE A 97 -11.44 -9.92 14.70
C ILE A 97 -10.52 -10.84 13.89
N GLN A 98 -11.01 -12.06 13.64
CA GLN A 98 -10.33 -13.03 12.80
C GLN A 98 -11.28 -13.53 11.72
N TRP A 99 -11.03 -13.13 10.48
CA TRP A 99 -11.73 -13.67 9.31
C TRP A 99 -10.75 -14.56 8.54
N LEU A 100 -11.12 -15.82 8.41
CA LEU A 100 -10.35 -16.85 7.73
C LEU A 100 -11.21 -17.48 6.65
N ASP A 101 -10.67 -17.58 5.43
CA ASP A 101 -11.34 -18.23 4.30
C ASP A 101 -12.77 -17.69 4.07
N THR A 102 -12.99 -16.41 4.38
CA THR A 102 -14.32 -15.78 4.40
C THR A 102 -14.53 -14.92 3.16
N THR A 103 -15.66 -15.10 2.49
CA THR A 103 -16.04 -14.29 1.34
C THR A 103 -16.87 -13.10 1.79
N VAL A 104 -16.45 -11.90 1.44
CA VAL A 104 -17.15 -10.63 1.68
C VAL A 104 -17.24 -9.91 0.34
N ASN A 105 -18.16 -10.34 -0.51
CA ASN A 105 -18.27 -9.87 -1.89
C ASN A 105 -19.43 -8.89 -2.06
N ARG A 106 -19.21 -7.83 -2.85
CA ARG A 106 -20.20 -6.78 -3.15
C ARG A 106 -20.83 -6.17 -1.89
N CYS A 107 -20.05 -6.11 -0.82
CA CYS A 107 -20.48 -5.50 0.42
C CYS A 107 -20.06 -4.03 0.46
N THR A 108 -20.71 -3.27 1.32
CA THR A 108 -20.22 -1.96 1.76
C THR A 108 -19.92 -2.05 3.24
N ILE A 109 -18.68 -1.78 3.62
CA ILE A 109 -18.27 -1.68 5.02
C ILE A 109 -17.76 -0.27 5.22
N GLU A 110 -18.48 0.52 6.01
CA GLU A 110 -18.19 1.93 6.16
C GLU A 110 -18.08 2.37 7.62
N ALA A 111 -17.33 3.46 7.84
CA ALA A 111 -17.17 4.10 9.15
C ALA A 111 -16.62 3.14 10.24
N VAL A 112 -15.68 2.27 9.86
CA VAL A 112 -15.02 1.36 10.80
C VAL A 112 -14.02 2.13 11.64
N GLU A 113 -14.10 1.98 12.96
CA GLU A 113 -13.04 2.36 13.89
C GLU A 113 -12.58 1.11 14.63
N GLY A 114 -11.28 0.79 14.53
CA GLY A 114 -10.83 -0.54 14.90
C GLY A 114 -9.33 -0.77 14.95
N GLN A 115 -8.94 -1.90 15.52
CA GLN A 115 -7.54 -2.34 15.51
C GLN A 115 -7.41 -3.86 15.51
N LEU A 116 -6.24 -4.37 15.13
CA LEU A 116 -5.91 -5.80 15.21
C LEU A 116 -6.86 -6.67 14.36
N LEU A 117 -7.17 -6.22 13.15
CA LEU A 117 -8.00 -6.98 12.23
C LEU A 117 -7.13 -8.01 11.51
N GLN A 118 -7.55 -9.27 11.50
CA GLN A 118 -6.86 -10.34 10.75
C GLN A 118 -7.78 -10.85 9.64
N LEU A 119 -7.43 -10.55 8.39
CA LEU A 119 -8.14 -10.98 7.18
C LEU A 119 -7.22 -11.93 6.41
N MET A 120 -7.47 -13.23 6.52
CA MET A 120 -6.63 -14.27 5.94
C MET A 120 -7.41 -15.08 4.92
N ASN A 121 -6.85 -15.20 3.71
CA ASN A 121 -7.44 -15.93 2.58
C ASN A 121 -8.90 -15.51 2.29
N CYS A 122 -9.22 -14.25 2.53
CA CYS A 122 -10.56 -13.74 2.33
C CYS A 122 -10.78 -13.32 0.87
N ASP A 123 -12.04 -13.19 0.47
CA ASP A 123 -12.39 -12.57 -0.81
C ASP A 123 -13.23 -11.33 -0.57
N LEU A 124 -12.58 -10.16 -0.63
CA LEU A 124 -13.17 -8.83 -0.53
C LEU A 124 -13.36 -8.18 -1.92
N SER A 125 -13.43 -8.97 -2.98
CA SER A 125 -13.60 -8.44 -4.33
C SER A 125 -14.91 -7.65 -4.46
N GLU A 126 -14.87 -6.55 -5.22
CA GLU A 126 -16.00 -5.65 -5.46
C GLU A 126 -16.59 -4.99 -4.19
N THR A 127 -15.91 -5.11 -3.04
CA THR A 127 -16.36 -4.51 -1.78
C THR A 127 -15.84 -3.09 -1.63
N THR A 128 -16.66 -2.23 -1.04
CA THR A 128 -16.31 -0.85 -0.71
C THR A 128 -15.92 -0.75 0.77
N LEU A 129 -14.72 -0.23 1.03
CA LEU A 129 -14.14 0.06 2.34
C LEU A 129 -14.00 1.59 2.49
N ASP A 130 -15.03 2.24 3.04
CA ASP A 130 -15.09 3.71 3.12
C ASP A 130 -14.98 4.21 4.56
N ARG A 131 -14.16 5.24 4.79
CA ARG A 131 -13.98 5.85 6.12
C ARG A 131 -13.51 4.85 7.18
N TRP A 132 -12.56 3.99 6.83
CA TRP A 132 -11.91 3.10 7.79
C TRP A 132 -10.81 3.84 8.53
N LYS A 133 -10.86 3.86 9.86
CA LYS A 133 -9.75 4.30 10.71
C LYS A 133 -9.25 3.10 11.49
N VAL A 134 -8.17 2.50 11.02
CA VAL A 134 -7.71 1.20 11.52
C VAL A 134 -6.21 1.15 11.75
N ILE A 135 -5.84 0.43 12.80
CA ILE A 135 -4.44 0.28 13.21
C ILE A 135 -4.13 -1.21 13.30
N ARG A 136 -2.95 -1.62 12.81
CA ARG A 136 -2.47 -3.02 12.88
C ARG A 136 -3.44 -4.00 12.22
N VAL A 137 -3.69 -3.80 10.94
CA VAL A 137 -4.45 -4.74 10.13
C VAL A 137 -3.49 -5.66 9.39
N ASN A 138 -3.77 -6.96 9.43
CA ASN A 138 -3.05 -7.94 8.63
C ASN A 138 -4.01 -8.49 7.57
N VAL A 139 -3.68 -8.25 6.31
CA VAL A 139 -4.40 -8.75 5.15
C VAL A 139 -3.47 -9.70 4.41
N ILE A 140 -3.77 -11.00 4.45
CA ILE A 140 -2.91 -12.05 3.91
C ILE A 140 -3.70 -12.89 2.92
N GLY A 141 -3.15 -13.16 1.73
CA GLY A 141 -3.76 -14.04 0.74
C GLY A 141 -5.16 -13.59 0.29
N THR A 142 -5.50 -12.32 0.50
CA THR A 142 -6.87 -11.82 0.35
C THR A 142 -7.06 -11.17 -1.00
N LYS A 143 -8.20 -11.42 -1.62
CA LYS A 143 -8.59 -10.79 -2.88
C LYS A 143 -9.26 -9.45 -2.61
N LEU A 144 -8.78 -8.40 -3.24
CA LEU A 144 -9.33 -7.04 -3.17
C LEU A 144 -9.71 -6.53 -4.57
N THR A 145 -9.88 -7.46 -5.52
CA THR A 145 -10.02 -7.12 -6.93
C THR A 145 -11.27 -6.27 -7.19
N ASN A 146 -11.13 -5.23 -8.01
CA ASN A 146 -12.20 -4.27 -8.32
C ASN A 146 -12.89 -3.62 -7.10
N GLY A 147 -12.31 -3.73 -5.91
CA GLY A 147 -12.80 -3.08 -4.70
C GLY A 147 -12.47 -1.58 -4.67
N LYS A 148 -12.96 -0.91 -3.63
CA LYS A 148 -12.68 0.51 -3.39
C LYS A 148 -12.25 0.70 -1.94
N MET A 149 -11.19 1.46 -1.72
CA MET A 149 -10.81 1.96 -0.40
C MET A 149 -10.70 3.48 -0.48
N MET A 150 -11.54 4.18 0.27
CA MET A 150 -11.60 5.64 0.17
C MET A 150 -11.84 6.33 1.50
N ASN A 151 -11.32 7.55 1.61
CA ASN A 151 -11.46 8.39 2.81
C ASN A 151 -11.00 7.70 4.10
N SER A 152 -10.01 6.81 4.00
CA SER A 152 -9.57 5.95 5.09
C SER A 152 -8.22 6.37 5.66
N ASP A 153 -7.92 5.89 6.86
CA ASP A 153 -6.66 6.03 7.58
C ASP A 153 -6.21 4.65 8.04
N LEU A 154 -5.10 4.16 7.48
CA LEU A 154 -4.52 2.86 7.82
C LEU A 154 -3.12 3.10 8.39
N GLU A 155 -2.95 2.66 9.63
CA GLU A 155 -1.66 2.72 10.32
C GLU A 155 -1.13 1.31 10.59
N GLN A 156 0.19 1.11 10.44
CA GLN A 156 0.88 -0.12 10.83
C GLN A 156 0.25 -1.38 10.21
N THR A 157 -0.16 -1.30 8.95
CA THR A 157 -0.96 -2.33 8.27
C THR A 157 -0.15 -3.05 7.20
N ALA A 158 -0.35 -4.36 7.07
CA ALA A 158 0.35 -5.17 6.08
C ALA A 158 -0.63 -5.87 5.12
N PHE A 159 -0.37 -5.74 3.82
CA PHE A 159 -1.01 -6.47 2.74
C PHE A 159 0.02 -7.43 2.13
N VAL A 160 -0.13 -8.73 2.38
CA VAL A 160 0.83 -9.76 1.95
C VAL A 160 0.15 -10.73 0.99
N ASP A 161 0.75 -10.92 -0.18
CA ASP A 161 0.27 -11.85 -1.20
C ASP A 161 -1.22 -11.62 -1.57
N CYS A 162 -1.62 -10.34 -1.66
CA CYS A 162 -2.99 -9.95 -1.97
C CYS A 162 -3.23 -9.76 -3.47
N GLU A 163 -4.41 -10.12 -3.96
CA GLU A 163 -4.83 -9.83 -5.34
C GLU A 163 -5.48 -8.45 -5.41
N THR A 164 -4.72 -7.42 -5.81
CA THR A 164 -5.16 -6.01 -5.80
C THR A 164 -5.54 -5.47 -7.18
N LYS A 165 -5.62 -6.29 -8.22
CA LYS A 165 -5.92 -5.83 -9.58
C LYS A 165 -7.26 -5.08 -9.63
N GLY A 166 -7.21 -3.82 -10.08
CA GLY A 166 -8.39 -2.96 -10.19
C GLY A 166 -8.89 -2.38 -8.85
N LEU A 167 -8.23 -2.67 -7.72
CA LEU A 167 -8.49 -2.01 -6.44
C LEU A 167 -8.24 -0.52 -6.60
N ARG A 168 -9.21 0.30 -6.20
CA ARG A 168 -9.06 1.77 -6.22
C ARG A 168 -8.87 2.30 -4.82
N ILE A 169 -7.67 2.81 -4.53
CA ILE A 169 -7.35 3.54 -3.30
C ILE A 169 -7.35 5.04 -3.62
N SER A 170 -8.13 5.84 -2.90
CA SER A 170 -8.21 7.31 -3.14
C SER A 170 -8.54 8.08 -1.87
N LYS A 171 -7.96 9.27 -1.68
CA LYS A 171 -8.18 10.12 -0.49
C LYS A 171 -7.92 9.36 0.82
N THR A 172 -6.89 8.52 0.83
CA THR A 172 -6.56 7.63 1.96
C THR A 172 -5.20 8.02 2.51
N MET A 173 -5.04 7.98 3.83
CA MET A 173 -3.74 8.09 4.48
C MET A 173 -3.21 6.69 4.77
N LEU A 174 -1.99 6.41 4.32
CA LEU A 174 -1.29 5.15 4.58
C LEU A 174 0.00 5.50 5.32
N ASP A 175 0.05 5.28 6.64
CA ASP A 175 1.27 5.49 7.42
C ASP A 175 1.81 4.15 7.92
N THR A 176 3.07 3.89 7.59
CA THR A 176 3.74 2.63 7.96
C THR A 176 2.95 1.41 7.44
N VAL A 177 2.50 1.51 6.19
CA VAL A 177 1.79 0.43 5.50
C VAL A 177 2.75 -0.34 4.59
N MET A 178 2.62 -1.66 4.57
CA MET A 178 3.42 -2.55 3.72
C MET A 178 2.54 -3.25 2.68
N PHE A 179 3.00 -3.26 1.43
CA PHE A 179 2.44 -4.06 0.35
C PHE A 179 3.51 -5.04 -0.16
N THR A 180 3.24 -6.33 -0.07
CA THR A 180 4.12 -7.38 -0.57
C THR A 180 3.44 -8.11 -1.72
N LYS A 181 4.10 -8.13 -2.89
CA LYS A 181 3.62 -8.72 -4.15
C LYS A 181 2.27 -8.18 -4.66
N ALA A 182 1.95 -6.93 -4.30
CA ALA A 182 0.73 -6.28 -4.77
C ALA A 182 0.88 -5.78 -6.22
N ASN A 183 -0.23 -5.80 -6.97
CA ASN A 183 -0.31 -5.23 -8.31
C ASN A 183 -1.15 -3.95 -8.29
N PHE A 184 -0.51 -2.83 -8.57
CA PHE A 184 -1.09 -1.50 -8.72
C PHE A 184 -0.75 -0.89 -10.09
N ASP A 185 -0.64 -1.72 -11.13
CA ASP A 185 -0.34 -1.27 -12.48
C ASP A 185 -1.39 -0.24 -12.94
N GLY A 186 -0.92 0.90 -13.44
CA GLY A 186 -1.73 2.01 -13.93
C GLY A 186 -2.54 2.73 -12.84
N HIS A 187 -2.27 2.45 -11.55
CA HIS A 187 -3.03 3.03 -10.45
C HIS A 187 -2.78 4.54 -10.31
N ASP A 188 -3.84 5.27 -9.98
CA ASP A 188 -3.79 6.70 -9.66
C ASP A 188 -3.65 6.90 -8.14
N TRP A 189 -2.43 7.21 -7.69
CA TRP A 189 -2.11 7.45 -6.28
C TRP A 189 -2.35 8.90 -5.85
N ARG A 190 -2.80 9.78 -6.75
CA ARG A 190 -2.96 11.20 -6.43
C ARG A 190 -3.99 11.39 -5.31
N GLY A 191 -3.62 12.19 -4.32
CA GLY A 191 -4.44 12.42 -3.14
C GLY A 191 -4.40 11.28 -2.11
N VAL A 192 -3.58 10.25 -2.31
CA VAL A 192 -3.20 9.30 -1.27
C VAL A 192 -1.92 9.81 -0.59
N ASP A 193 -1.80 9.66 0.71
CA ASP A 193 -0.56 9.92 1.44
C ASP A 193 0.22 8.62 1.60
N LEU A 194 1.45 8.57 1.09
CA LEU A 194 2.31 7.39 1.07
C LEU A 194 3.53 7.52 1.98
N ARG A 195 3.46 8.37 3.01
CA ARG A 195 4.53 8.49 4.00
C ARG A 195 4.84 7.15 4.66
N ASN A 196 6.11 6.79 4.67
CA ASN A 196 6.64 5.54 5.23
C ASN A 196 6.07 4.25 4.61
N VAL A 197 5.34 4.31 3.50
CA VAL A 197 4.80 3.12 2.83
C VAL A 197 5.92 2.32 2.19
N GLN A 198 5.89 0.99 2.35
CA GLN A 198 6.88 0.09 1.76
C GLN A 198 6.21 -0.86 0.76
N PHE A 199 6.72 -0.89 -0.46
CA PHE A 199 6.39 -1.86 -1.49
C PHE A 199 7.53 -2.87 -1.63
N TYR A 200 7.19 -4.16 -1.61
CA TYR A 200 8.12 -5.28 -1.81
C TYR A 200 7.62 -6.18 -2.92
N GLU A 201 8.46 -6.45 -3.91
CA GLU A 201 8.17 -7.38 -5.02
C GLU A 201 6.86 -7.06 -5.77
N GLY A 202 6.46 -5.78 -5.77
CA GLY A 202 5.21 -5.31 -6.37
C GLY A 202 5.33 -4.91 -7.83
N SER A 203 4.18 -4.79 -8.49
CA SER A 203 4.08 -4.21 -9.84
C SER A 203 3.30 -2.90 -9.76
N LEU A 204 3.92 -1.81 -10.19
CA LEU A 204 3.38 -0.46 -10.22
C LEU A 204 3.60 0.16 -11.61
N LEU A 205 3.46 -0.63 -12.67
CA LEU A 205 3.77 -0.21 -14.04
C LEU A 205 2.87 0.96 -14.45
N GLY A 206 3.46 2.07 -14.88
CA GLY A 206 2.69 3.24 -15.33
C GLY A 206 1.81 3.88 -14.26
N SER A 207 2.03 3.63 -12.97
CA SER A 207 1.26 4.26 -11.89
C SER A 207 1.57 5.75 -11.76
N ASP A 208 0.57 6.55 -11.37
CA ASP A 208 0.67 8.00 -11.23
C ASP A 208 0.76 8.42 -9.75
N PHE A 209 1.95 8.85 -9.34
CA PHE A 209 2.31 9.43 -8.04
C PHE A 209 2.48 10.96 -8.10
N SER A 210 1.93 11.63 -9.11
CA SER A 210 2.15 13.06 -9.29
C SER A 210 1.67 13.89 -8.09
N GLY A 211 2.56 14.71 -7.53
CA GLY A 211 2.24 15.55 -6.37
C GLY A 211 2.03 14.81 -5.04
N VAL A 212 2.23 13.48 -5.00
CA VAL A 212 1.99 12.64 -3.82
C VAL A 212 3.07 12.86 -2.76
N GLY A 213 2.67 12.81 -1.48
CA GLY A 213 3.61 12.77 -0.36
C GLY A 213 4.23 11.37 -0.22
N ILE A 214 5.54 11.26 -0.41
CA ILE A 214 6.29 10.00 -0.46
C ILE A 214 7.49 10.00 0.50
N THR A 215 7.47 10.79 1.58
CA THR A 215 8.58 10.82 2.55
C THR A 215 8.80 9.44 3.18
N GLY A 216 10.02 8.93 3.14
CA GLY A 216 10.37 7.61 3.68
C GLY A 216 9.78 6.43 2.92
N ALA A 217 9.13 6.66 1.77
CA ALA A 217 8.57 5.58 0.96
C ALA A 217 9.69 4.67 0.42
N GLY A 218 9.46 3.36 0.49
CA GLY A 218 10.42 2.35 0.04
C GLY A 218 9.84 1.47 -1.05
N PHE A 219 10.66 1.17 -2.05
CA PHE A 219 10.35 0.27 -3.16
C PHE A 219 11.51 -0.72 -3.28
N ASN A 220 11.22 -2.00 -3.13
CA ASN A 220 12.23 -3.06 -3.15
C ASN A 220 11.78 -4.13 -4.14
N ASN A 221 12.62 -4.51 -5.10
CA ASN A 221 12.31 -5.53 -6.11
C ASN A 221 11.04 -5.20 -6.92
N CYS A 222 10.74 -3.92 -7.16
CA CYS A 222 9.49 -3.49 -7.77
C CYS A 222 9.63 -3.24 -9.28
N LYS A 223 8.58 -3.58 -10.03
CA LYS A 223 8.44 -3.22 -11.45
C LYS A 223 7.70 -1.91 -11.58
N MET A 224 8.35 -0.88 -12.09
CA MET A 224 7.84 0.49 -12.07
C MET A 224 8.03 1.21 -13.40
N THR A 225 8.30 0.48 -14.50
CA THR A 225 8.48 1.04 -15.84
C THR A 225 7.35 2.01 -16.19
N GLY A 226 7.72 3.20 -16.66
CA GLY A 226 6.79 4.26 -17.06
C GLY A 226 6.01 4.93 -15.94
N SER A 227 6.34 4.68 -14.66
CA SER A 227 5.67 5.35 -13.53
C SER A 227 5.92 6.87 -13.54
N ILE A 228 5.05 7.61 -12.87
CA ILE A 228 5.07 9.07 -12.88
C ILE A 228 5.14 9.59 -11.44
N PHE A 229 6.26 10.19 -11.07
CA PHE A 229 6.52 10.88 -9.80
C PHE A 229 6.63 12.41 -9.99
N LEU A 230 5.98 12.96 -11.02
CA LEU A 230 6.01 14.38 -11.35
C LEU A 230 5.64 15.22 -10.12
N ARG A 231 6.55 16.08 -9.64
CA ARG A 231 6.34 16.94 -8.45
C ARG A 231 5.97 16.17 -7.17
N ALA A 232 6.29 14.89 -7.07
CA ALA A 232 6.14 14.14 -5.82
C ALA A 232 6.97 14.81 -4.71
N LYS A 233 6.49 14.73 -3.46
CA LYS A 233 7.01 15.54 -2.34
C LYS A 233 7.61 14.68 -1.25
N GLY A 234 8.70 15.15 -0.65
CA GLY A 234 9.31 14.50 0.52
C GLY A 234 10.83 14.37 0.46
N GLY A 235 11.32 13.32 1.10
CA GLY A 235 12.72 12.91 1.11
C GLY A 235 12.87 11.52 1.73
N TYR A 236 14.10 11.01 1.76
CA TYR A 236 14.43 9.69 2.35
C TYR A 236 13.79 8.50 1.61
N GLN A 237 13.47 8.64 0.33
CA GLN A 237 12.96 7.51 -0.46
C GLN A 237 14.06 6.46 -0.65
N ARG A 238 13.67 5.20 -0.72
CA ARG A 238 14.56 4.09 -1.06
C ARG A 238 14.01 3.30 -2.23
N PHE A 239 14.80 3.22 -3.30
CA PHE A 239 14.57 2.33 -4.42
C PHE A 239 15.73 1.33 -4.44
N PHE A 240 15.41 0.04 -4.27
CA PHE A 240 16.39 -1.04 -4.28
C PHE A 240 15.95 -2.11 -5.28
N ASP A 241 16.83 -2.45 -6.22
CA ASP A 241 16.57 -3.48 -7.23
C ASP A 241 15.23 -3.28 -7.97
N CYS A 242 14.97 -2.03 -8.41
CA CYS A 242 13.74 -1.67 -9.10
C CYS A 242 13.97 -1.44 -10.59
N ASP A 243 12.99 -1.82 -11.41
CA ASP A 243 12.92 -1.40 -12.80
C ASP A 243 12.16 -0.08 -12.90
N LEU A 244 12.90 1.00 -13.10
CA LEU A 244 12.46 2.38 -13.23
C LEU A 244 12.63 2.91 -14.66
N THR A 245 12.72 2.01 -15.65
CA THR A 245 12.83 2.39 -17.07
C THR A 245 11.69 3.35 -17.47
N ASP A 246 12.00 4.40 -18.23
CA ASP A 246 11.02 5.42 -18.68
C ASP A 246 10.24 6.12 -17.55
N THR A 247 10.69 6.04 -16.30
CA THR A 247 10.02 6.68 -15.15
C THR A 247 10.26 8.18 -15.14
N THR A 248 9.24 8.96 -14.77
CA THR A 248 9.32 10.42 -14.65
C THR A 248 9.45 10.83 -13.19
N PHE A 249 10.51 11.54 -12.84
CA PHE A 249 10.76 12.19 -11.55
C PHE A 249 10.93 13.71 -11.68
N GLU A 250 10.46 14.29 -12.79
CA GLU A 250 10.59 15.71 -13.08
C GLU A 250 10.01 16.56 -11.92
N GLU A 251 10.78 17.57 -11.51
CA GLU A 251 10.44 18.49 -10.41
C GLU A 251 10.12 17.79 -9.06
N ALA A 252 10.49 16.52 -8.88
CA ALA A 252 10.24 15.79 -7.65
C ALA A 252 11.20 16.20 -6.51
N GLU A 253 10.72 16.14 -5.28
CA GLU A 253 11.53 16.28 -4.06
C GLU A 253 12.02 14.90 -3.60
N LEU A 254 13.30 14.64 -3.88
CA LEU A 254 14.00 13.39 -3.66
C LEU A 254 15.25 13.60 -2.80
N ASN A 255 15.22 14.57 -1.88
CA ASN A 255 16.36 14.86 -1.02
C ASN A 255 16.65 13.68 -0.10
N GLN A 256 17.92 13.32 0.06
CA GLN A 256 18.37 12.17 0.87
C GLN A 256 17.80 10.82 0.40
N SER A 257 17.39 10.73 -0.86
CA SER A 257 16.92 9.48 -1.47
C SER A 257 18.08 8.55 -1.81
N GLN A 258 17.78 7.26 -1.92
CA GLN A 258 18.71 6.22 -2.35
C GLN A 258 18.11 5.45 -3.53
N PHE A 259 18.88 5.34 -4.59
CA PHE A 259 18.63 4.46 -5.74
C PHE A 259 19.81 3.49 -5.80
N THR A 260 19.56 2.20 -5.56
CA THR A 260 20.61 1.19 -5.50
C THR A 260 20.21 -0.01 -6.34
N GLU A 261 21.12 -0.45 -7.21
CA GLU A 261 20.92 -1.64 -8.06
C GLU A 261 19.67 -1.52 -8.96
N CYS A 262 19.30 -0.29 -9.35
CA CYS A 262 18.10 -0.03 -10.15
C CYS A 262 18.39 0.07 -11.66
N VAL A 263 17.37 -0.19 -12.48
CA VAL A 263 17.37 0.13 -13.91
C VAL A 263 16.69 1.49 -14.11
N LEU A 264 17.45 2.51 -14.47
CA LEU A 264 17.04 3.90 -14.66
C LEU A 264 17.05 4.33 -16.14
N ARG A 265 17.06 3.38 -17.07
CA ARG A 265 17.14 3.63 -18.51
C ARG A 265 16.07 4.61 -18.98
N ALA A 266 16.47 5.67 -19.68
CA ALA A 266 15.57 6.71 -20.21
C ALA A 266 14.64 7.38 -19.17
N SER A 267 14.95 7.23 -17.87
CA SER A 267 14.22 7.93 -16.81
C SER A 267 14.53 9.43 -16.82
N ARG A 268 13.57 10.26 -16.38
CA ARG A 268 13.66 11.73 -16.45
C ARG A 268 13.58 12.36 -15.09
N PHE A 269 14.63 13.06 -14.67
CA PHE A 269 14.74 13.74 -13.38
C PHE A 269 14.78 15.26 -13.50
N ARG A 270 14.37 15.84 -14.64
CA ARG A 270 14.57 17.28 -14.92
C ARG A 270 14.12 18.17 -13.77
N GLY A 271 15.04 18.99 -13.27
CA GLY A 271 14.78 19.94 -12.18
C GLY A 271 14.44 19.31 -10.82
N ALA A 272 14.61 18.00 -10.64
CA ALA A 272 14.38 17.35 -9.35
C ALA A 272 15.39 17.85 -8.29
N SER A 273 14.96 17.83 -7.03
CA SER A 273 15.84 18.09 -5.89
C SER A 273 16.34 16.79 -5.31
N MET A 274 17.64 16.55 -5.38
CA MET A 274 18.30 15.32 -4.95
C MET A 274 19.54 15.63 -4.11
N GLN A 275 19.42 16.56 -3.16
CA GLN A 275 20.52 16.92 -2.28
C GLN A 275 20.79 15.81 -1.27
N LYS A 276 22.06 15.48 -1.05
CA LYS A 276 22.52 14.40 -0.17
C LYS A 276 21.96 13.02 -0.54
N SER A 277 21.66 12.81 -1.82
CA SER A 277 21.11 11.56 -2.33
C SER A 277 22.21 10.64 -2.86
N MET A 278 21.89 9.36 -3.05
CA MET A 278 22.81 8.34 -3.57
C MET A 278 22.18 7.62 -4.76
N VAL A 279 22.95 7.43 -5.83
CA VAL A 279 22.64 6.61 -6.99
C VAL A 279 23.79 5.63 -7.17
N MET A 280 23.56 4.35 -6.93
CA MET A 280 24.63 3.36 -6.78
C MET A 280 24.33 2.11 -7.61
N LYS A 281 25.31 1.66 -8.40
CA LYS A 281 25.19 0.40 -9.17
C LYS A 281 23.97 0.37 -10.10
N CYS A 282 23.58 1.52 -10.65
CA CYS A 282 22.41 1.63 -11.50
C CYS A 282 22.77 1.57 -12.98
N ASP A 283 21.85 1.01 -13.78
CA ASP A 283 21.89 1.15 -15.23
C ASP A 283 21.10 2.40 -15.64
N ALA A 284 21.79 3.51 -15.88
CA ALA A 284 21.21 4.82 -16.15
C ALA A 284 21.47 5.29 -17.60
N GLU A 285 21.55 4.34 -18.55
CA GLU A 285 21.69 4.62 -19.97
C GLU A 285 20.55 5.56 -20.44
N LYS A 286 20.88 6.64 -21.17
CA LYS A 286 19.93 7.66 -21.66
C LYS A 286 19.12 8.37 -20.58
N MET A 287 19.52 8.29 -19.31
CA MET A 287 18.86 9.02 -18.24
C MET A 287 18.97 10.53 -18.48
N ASP A 288 17.88 11.25 -18.27
CA ASP A 288 17.87 12.71 -18.30
C ASP A 288 17.92 13.26 -16.88
N PHE A 289 19.11 13.69 -16.47
CA PHE A 289 19.39 14.26 -15.16
C PHE A 289 19.57 15.78 -15.22
N SER A 290 19.09 16.42 -16.29
CA SER A 290 19.37 17.83 -16.54
C SER A 290 18.75 18.76 -15.48
N GLY A 291 19.52 19.75 -15.04
CA GLY A 291 19.05 20.74 -14.05
C GLY A 291 18.84 20.21 -12.63
N VAL A 292 19.17 18.95 -12.34
CA VAL A 292 19.00 18.36 -11.01
C VAL A 292 19.86 19.09 -9.96
N GLN A 293 19.27 19.34 -8.79
CA GLN A 293 20.01 19.84 -7.62
C GLN A 293 20.65 18.66 -6.88
N PHE A 294 21.93 18.43 -7.11
CA PHE A 294 22.65 17.21 -6.72
C PHE A 294 23.80 17.48 -5.74
N GLN A 295 23.68 18.51 -4.91
CA GLN A 295 24.73 18.92 -3.99
C GLN A 295 24.91 17.89 -2.87
N LEU A 296 26.17 17.62 -2.49
CA LEU A 296 26.54 16.64 -1.46
C LEU A 296 26.08 15.20 -1.76
N SER A 297 25.74 14.90 -3.01
CA SER A 297 25.19 13.62 -3.45
C SER A 297 26.23 12.74 -4.12
N GLN A 298 25.89 11.49 -4.41
CA GLN A 298 26.83 10.49 -4.93
C GLN A 298 26.21 9.75 -6.11
N ILE A 299 26.98 9.61 -7.21
CA ILE A 299 26.72 8.65 -8.28
C ILE A 299 27.94 7.75 -8.41
N GLU A 300 27.80 6.47 -8.10
CA GLU A 300 28.91 5.51 -8.16
C GLU A 300 28.50 4.17 -8.76
N ASP A 301 29.45 3.55 -9.47
CA ASP A 301 29.28 2.28 -10.17
C ASP A 301 28.10 2.26 -11.16
N CYS A 302 27.75 3.40 -11.75
CA CYS A 302 26.59 3.51 -12.65
C CYS A 302 26.98 3.50 -14.13
N ARG A 303 26.09 2.96 -14.98
CA ARG A 303 26.20 3.10 -16.44
C ARG A 303 25.53 4.38 -16.92
N LEU A 304 26.30 5.34 -17.42
CA LEU A 304 25.83 6.69 -17.81
C LEU A 304 25.89 6.96 -19.33
N GLU A 305 26.02 5.92 -20.16
CA GLU A 305 26.05 6.05 -21.62
C GLU A 305 24.83 6.84 -22.13
N ASP A 306 25.08 7.84 -22.98
CA ASP A 306 24.08 8.74 -23.57
C ASP A 306 23.21 9.50 -22.55
N ALA A 307 23.61 9.56 -21.27
CA ALA A 307 22.87 10.31 -20.26
C ALA A 307 23.09 11.83 -20.43
N SER A 308 22.08 12.63 -20.09
CA SER A 308 22.23 14.09 -19.96
C SER A 308 22.45 14.47 -18.50
N MET A 309 23.65 14.95 -18.21
CA MET A 309 24.07 15.50 -16.93
C MET A 309 24.24 17.03 -17.02
N SER A 310 23.47 17.68 -17.91
CA SER A 310 23.61 19.10 -18.20
C SER A 310 23.03 19.99 -17.10
N ASN A 311 23.67 21.13 -16.85
CA ASN A 311 23.23 22.15 -15.88
C ASN A 311 22.95 21.62 -14.45
N ILE A 312 23.61 20.56 -13.99
CA ILE A 312 23.37 20.02 -12.65
C ILE A 312 24.07 20.85 -11.56
N GLY A 313 23.42 20.95 -10.40
CA GLY A 313 24.00 21.54 -9.20
C GLY A 313 24.86 20.51 -8.44
N CYS A 314 26.12 20.32 -8.82
CA CYS A 314 26.95 19.21 -8.30
C CYS A 314 27.99 19.60 -7.22
N ALA A 315 27.76 20.70 -6.48
CA ALA A 315 28.71 21.13 -5.46
C ALA A 315 28.92 20.04 -4.41
N PHE A 316 30.18 19.66 -4.19
CA PHE A 316 30.60 18.58 -3.30
C PHE A 316 30.01 17.20 -3.62
N ALA A 317 29.45 17.00 -4.81
CA ALA A 317 28.99 15.70 -5.25
C ALA A 317 30.18 14.76 -5.53
N LYS A 318 29.97 13.45 -5.41
CA LYS A 318 30.96 12.41 -5.77
C LYS A 318 30.49 11.70 -7.04
N PHE A 319 31.38 11.58 -8.03
CA PHE A 319 31.19 10.77 -9.23
C PHE A 319 32.35 9.78 -9.31
N GLU A 320 32.08 8.48 -9.18
CA GLU A 320 33.13 7.46 -9.12
C GLU A 320 32.75 6.19 -9.87
N ASN A 321 33.71 5.55 -10.56
CA ASN A 321 33.51 4.27 -11.26
C ASN A 321 32.31 4.21 -12.23
N ASN A 322 31.86 5.35 -12.73
CA ASN A 322 30.76 5.39 -13.68
C ASN A 322 31.29 5.13 -15.10
N SER A 323 30.58 4.32 -15.88
CA SER A 323 30.88 4.20 -17.30
C SER A 323 30.35 5.44 -18.02
N GLU A 324 31.24 6.36 -18.34
CA GLU A 324 30.99 7.54 -19.18
C GLU A 324 31.52 7.24 -20.60
N ASN A 325 30.81 7.67 -21.64
CA ASN A 325 31.29 7.72 -23.02
C ASN A 325 31.30 9.19 -23.51
N ASP A 326 31.85 9.44 -24.71
CA ASP A 326 31.92 10.78 -25.31
C ASP A 326 30.54 11.42 -25.51
N ASP A 327 29.46 10.63 -25.44
CA ASP A 327 28.07 11.07 -25.65
C ASP A 327 27.36 11.45 -24.34
N THR A 328 27.99 11.29 -23.17
CA THR A 328 27.42 11.80 -21.91
C THR A 328 27.48 13.33 -21.89
N ASP A 329 26.31 13.97 -21.88
CA ASP A 329 26.22 15.43 -21.99
C ASP A 329 26.41 16.12 -20.63
N TRP A 330 27.56 16.77 -20.44
CA TRP A 330 27.88 17.56 -19.25
C TRP A 330 27.76 19.07 -19.47
N SER A 331 27.11 19.51 -20.55
CA SER A 331 27.05 20.92 -20.92
C SER A 331 26.43 21.78 -19.81
N GLY A 332 27.04 22.95 -19.55
CA GLY A 332 26.59 23.86 -18.49
C GLY A 332 26.85 23.38 -17.05
N THR A 333 27.34 22.15 -16.84
CA THR A 333 27.67 21.64 -15.51
C THR A 333 29.08 22.04 -15.07
N LEU A 334 29.19 22.73 -13.93
CA LEU A 334 30.46 23.12 -13.34
C LEU A 334 31.09 21.96 -12.54
N ARG A 335 31.61 20.92 -13.22
CA ARG A 335 32.22 19.73 -12.60
C ARG A 335 33.36 20.04 -11.62
N ALA A 336 34.04 21.18 -11.75
CA ALA A 336 35.08 21.62 -10.83
C ALA A 336 34.59 21.84 -9.38
N LEU A 337 33.27 21.98 -9.16
CA LEU A 337 32.67 22.07 -7.84
C LEU A 337 32.44 20.70 -7.17
N ALA A 338 32.55 19.61 -7.93
CA ALA A 338 32.43 18.25 -7.39
C ALA A 338 33.67 17.86 -6.57
N ARG A 339 33.55 16.85 -5.73
CA ARG A 339 34.70 16.25 -5.02
C ARG A 339 35.59 15.54 -6.04
N PRO A 340 36.92 15.65 -5.93
CA PRO A 340 37.82 14.85 -6.74
C PRO A 340 37.64 13.36 -6.42
N ALA A 341 37.76 12.50 -7.43
CA ALA A 341 37.75 11.05 -7.26
C ALA A 341 38.87 10.60 -6.30
N ASP A 342 38.68 9.50 -5.58
CA ASP A 342 39.62 9.06 -4.54
C ASP A 342 41.03 8.78 -5.11
N ASP A 343 41.14 8.38 -6.38
CA ASP A 343 42.40 8.23 -7.12
C ASP A 343 43.17 9.54 -7.33
N GLN A 344 42.47 10.65 -7.57
CA GLN A 344 43.09 11.97 -7.70
C GLN A 344 43.55 12.48 -6.33
N ARG A 345 42.83 12.12 -5.25
CA ARG A 345 43.23 12.43 -3.87
C ARG A 345 44.48 11.65 -3.46
N ASN A 346 44.60 10.39 -3.87
CA ASN A 346 45.79 9.57 -3.62
C ASN A 346 46.99 10.04 -4.44
N LYS A 347 46.80 10.49 -5.70
CA LYS A 347 47.87 11.14 -6.49
C LYS A 347 48.30 12.48 -5.93
N ALA A 348 47.38 13.31 -5.44
CA ALA A 348 47.70 14.58 -4.79
C ALA A 348 48.47 14.39 -3.47
N LYS A 349 48.17 13.34 -2.70
CA LYS A 349 48.92 12.97 -1.50
C LYS A 349 50.28 12.31 -1.80
N GLY A 350 50.44 11.70 -2.97
CA GLY A 350 51.70 11.09 -3.42
C GLY A 350 52.74 12.07 -3.99
N LEU A 351 52.39 13.36 -4.15
CA LEU A 351 53.29 14.42 -4.59
C LEU A 351 53.93 15.22 -3.42
N GLU A 352 53.63 14.84 -2.17
CA GLU A 352 54.24 15.41 -0.95
C GLU A 352 55.24 14.45 -0.25
N ALA A 353 55.72 13.40 -0.94
CA ALA A 353 56.68 12.43 -0.40
C ALA A 353 58.11 12.65 -0.91
#